data_AF-A0A9W7MQQ7-F1
#
_entry.id   AF-A0A9W7MQQ7-F1
#
_cell.length_a   1.000
_cell.length_b   1.000
_cell.length_c   1.000
_cell.angle_alpha   90.00
_cell.angle_beta   90.00
_cell.angle_gamma   90.00
#
_symmetry.space_group_name_H-M   'P 1'
#
loop_
_entity.id
_entity.type
_entity.pdbx_description
1 polymer ?
#
loop_
_entity_poly.entity_id
_entity_poly.type
_entity_poly.pdbx_seq_one_letter_code
_entity_poly.pdbx_strand_id
1 'polypeptide(L)'
;MNLPLNAQIVSVHTGEMREMDWFRMEFPKAEVLVLNFSSTEYFLPPFIDDMPKLKVLIVINYGTTEAILQNFPVFTNLACLRSLWLEKVWVPQFYV
;
A
#
# COMPACT_ATOMS: atom_id res chain seq x y z
N MET A 1 19.45 0.52 -0.28
CA MET A 1 19.71 1.93 0.08
C MET A 1 18.87 2.19 1.34
N ASN A 2 19.45 2.16 2.54
CA ASN A 2 18.69 2.07 3.81
C ASN A 2 18.67 3.40 4.60
N LEU A 3 18.47 4.52 3.92
CA LEU A 3 18.32 5.80 4.59
C LEU A 3 16.82 6.12 4.72
N PRO A 4 16.32 6.41 5.94
CA PRO A 4 14.93 6.80 6.12
C PRO A 4 14.61 8.05 5.30
N LEU A 5 13.53 8.00 4.54
CA LEU A 5 13.10 9.11 3.71
C LEU A 5 12.13 10.00 4.48
N ASN A 6 12.53 11.26 4.67
CA ASN A 6 11.72 12.28 5.33
C ASN A 6 10.71 12.89 4.36
N ALA A 7 9.75 12.09 3.89
CA ALA A 7 8.64 12.55 3.06
C ALA A 7 7.34 12.58 3.89
N GLN A 8 6.47 13.55 3.63
CA GLN A 8 5.10 13.57 4.15
C GLN A 8 4.12 12.87 3.21
N ILE A 9 4.40 12.93 1.91
CA ILE A 9 3.62 12.28 0.86
C ILE A 9 4.58 11.37 0.09
N VAL A 10 4.20 10.10 -0.02
CA VAL A 10 4.94 9.10 -0.78
C VAL A 10 4.04 8.60 -1.88
N SER A 11 4.53 8.61 -3.12
CA SER A 11 3.84 7.99 -4.25
C SER A 11 4.76 6.95 -4.88
N VAL A 12 4.25 5.73 -5.04
CA VAL A 12 4.98 4.60 -5.61
C VAL A 12 4.24 4.15 -6.86
N HIS A 13 4.97 4.01 -7.96
CA HIS A 13 4.44 3.53 -9.24
C HIS A 13 5.11 2.20 -9.58
N THR A 14 4.32 1.15 -9.77
CA THR A 14 4.81 -0.23 -9.98
C THR A 14 3.97 -0.97 -11.03
N GLY A 15 4.46 -2.13 -11.49
CA GLY A 15 3.64 -3.13 -12.18
C GLY A 15 2.99 -4.11 -11.19
N GLU A 16 2.97 -5.39 -11.56
CA GLU A 16 2.71 -6.50 -10.62
C GLU A 16 3.76 -6.49 -9.50
N MET A 17 3.30 -6.67 -8.26
CA MET A 17 4.15 -6.78 -7.07
C MET A 17 3.63 -7.90 -6.18
N ARG A 18 4.48 -8.89 -5.91
CA ARG A 18 4.27 -9.97 -4.93
C ARG A 18 4.98 -9.63 -3.62
N GLU A 19 4.73 -10.40 -2.58
CA GLU A 19 5.33 -10.18 -1.25
C GLU A 19 6.85 -10.02 -1.31
N MET A 20 7.54 -10.92 -2.01
CA MET A 20 9.01 -10.98 -2.08
C MET A 20 9.63 -9.93 -3.01
N ASP A 21 8.81 -9.24 -3.82
CA ASP A 21 9.28 -8.19 -4.73
C ASP A 21 9.50 -6.87 -3.99
N TRP A 22 8.86 -6.71 -2.84
CA TRP A 22 9.02 -5.52 -2.01
C TRP A 22 10.35 -5.55 -1.27
N PHE A 23 11.09 -4.45 -1.37
CA PHE A 23 12.22 -4.17 -0.50
C PHE A 23 11.79 -3.29 0.66
N ARG A 24 12.53 -3.40 1.77
CA ARG A 24 12.33 -2.55 2.94
C ARG A 24 12.56 -1.09 2.57
N MET A 25 11.56 -0.25 2.82
CA MET A 25 11.63 1.20 2.70
C MET A 25 11.16 1.81 4.03
N GLU A 26 11.75 2.92 4.45
CA GLU A 26 11.40 3.56 5.72
C GLU A 26 10.92 4.99 5.48
N PHE A 27 9.67 5.26 5.86
CA PHE A 27 9.02 6.56 5.70
C PHE A 27 8.40 7.04 7.02
N PRO A 28 9.22 7.32 8.05
CA PRO A 28 8.73 7.58 9.42
C PRO A 28 7.89 8.86 9.56
N LYS A 29 7.88 9.72 8.54
CA LYS A 29 7.13 10.98 8.50
C LYS A 29 5.95 10.97 7.53
N ALA A 30 5.73 9.87 6.79
CA ALA A 30 4.68 9.82 5.78
C ALA A 30 3.30 9.87 6.45
N GLU A 31 2.47 10.78 5.95
CA GLU A 31 1.06 10.91 6.31
C GLU A 31 0.15 10.44 5.18
N VAL A 32 0.64 10.46 3.94
CA VAL A 32 -0.08 9.99 2.75
C VAL A 32 0.79 9.02 1.97
N LEU A 33 0.23 7.86 1.64
CA LEU A 33 0.81 6.90 0.71
C LEU A 33 -0.14 6.72 -0.49
N VAL A 34 0.41 6.85 -1.69
CA VAL A 34 -0.27 6.58 -2.95
C VAL A 34 0.44 5.42 -3.65
N LEU A 35 -0.29 4.35 -3.91
CA LEU A 35 0.15 3.18 -4.66
C LEU A 35 -0.56 3.18 -6.01
N ASN A 36 0.20 3.37 -7.09
CA ASN A 36 -0.30 3.32 -8.46
C ASN A 36 0.27 2.09 -9.15
N PHE A 37 -0.58 1.22 -9.66
CA PHE A 37 -0.13 -0.01 -10.33
C PHE A 37 -1.04 -0.43 -11.48
N SER A 38 -0.56 -1.37 -12.29
CA SER A 38 -1.34 -2.03 -13.34
C SER A 38 -1.03 -3.52 -13.32
N SER A 39 -1.97 -4.31 -12.78
CA SER A 39 -1.86 -5.76 -12.63
C SER A 39 -3.25 -6.36 -12.34
N THR A 40 -3.38 -7.68 -12.44
CA THR A 40 -4.55 -8.44 -11.96
C THR A 40 -4.42 -8.87 -10.50
N GLU A 41 -3.22 -8.78 -9.93
CA GLU A 41 -2.93 -9.07 -8.51
C GLU A 41 -1.91 -8.08 -7.96
N TYR A 42 -2.08 -7.71 -6.69
CA TYR A 42 -1.17 -6.78 -6.02
C TYR A 42 -1.07 -7.08 -4.54
N PHE A 43 0.15 -7.26 -4.06
CA PHE A 43 0.43 -7.43 -2.65
C PHE A 43 0.74 -6.07 -2.02
N LEU A 44 -0.01 -5.66 -0.98
CA LEU A 44 0.27 -4.41 -0.28
C LEU A 44 1.67 -4.46 0.37
N PRO A 45 2.50 -3.41 0.21
CA PRO A 45 3.88 -3.43 0.69
C PRO A 45 3.96 -3.65 2.20
N PRO A 46 4.78 -4.61 2.69
CA PRO A 46 4.96 -4.84 4.13
C PRO A 46 5.44 -3.62 4.91
N PHE A 47 6.22 -2.74 4.27
CA PHE A 47 6.76 -1.53 4.92
C PHE A 47 5.68 -0.53 5.37
N ILE A 48 4.41 -0.70 4.97
CA ILE A 48 3.31 0.15 5.44
C ILE A 48 3.18 0.06 6.96
N ASP A 49 3.50 -1.09 7.57
CA ASP A 49 3.54 -1.27 9.02
C ASP A 49 4.56 -0.34 9.71
N ASP A 50 5.61 0.07 8.99
CA ASP A 50 6.66 0.99 9.47
C ASP A 50 6.31 2.48 9.22
N MET A 51 5.05 2.80 8.93
CA MET A 51 4.55 4.17 8.73
C MET A 51 3.64 4.65 9.88
N PRO A 52 4.19 5.00 11.05
CA PRO A 52 3.40 5.28 12.26
C PRO A 52 2.51 6.53 12.17
N LYS A 53 2.69 7.36 11.14
CA LYS A 53 1.94 8.61 10.93
C LYS A 53 0.97 8.54 9.75
N LEU A 54 0.84 7.39 9.10
CA LEU A 54 0.01 7.24 7.91
C LEU A 54 -1.46 7.55 8.24
N LYS A 55 -2.03 8.55 7.57
CA LYS A 55 -3.42 9.00 7.72
C LYS A 55 -4.25 8.65 6.50
N VAL A 56 -3.64 8.63 5.32
CA VAL A 56 -4.33 8.40 4.05
C VAL A 56 -3.59 7.34 3.25
N LEU A 57 -4.29 6.27 2.87
CA LEU A 57 -3.83 5.30 1.89
C LEU A 57 -4.70 5.37 0.64
N ILE A 58 -4.05 5.57 -0.51
CA ILE A 58 -4.70 5.58 -1.82
C ILE A 58 -4.09 4.45 -2.64
N VAL A 59 -4.92 3.53 -3.12
CA VAL A 59 -4.53 2.38 -3.94
C VAL A 59 -5.30 2.45 -5.25
N ILE A 60 -4.58 2.68 -6.35
CA ILE A 60 -5.14 2.88 -7.68
C ILE A 60 -4.57 1.85 -8.62
N ASN A 61 -5.44 0.99 -9.14
CA ASN A 61 -5.15 0.14 -10.28
C ASN A 61 -5.58 0.84 -11.57
N TYR A 62 -4.61 1.28 -12.39
CA TYR A 62 -4.88 1.88 -13.70
C TYR A 62 -4.88 0.86 -14.86
N GLY A 63 -4.82 -0.44 -14.54
CA GLY A 63 -4.95 -1.54 -15.50
C GLY A 63 -6.34 -1.63 -16.13
N THR A 64 -6.54 -2.58 -17.05
CA THR A 64 -7.81 -2.74 -17.78
C THR A 64 -8.86 -3.53 -17.01
N THR A 65 -8.46 -4.38 -16.06
CA THR A 65 -9.34 -5.20 -15.21
C THR A 65 -9.13 -4.88 -13.72
N GLU A 66 -10.04 -5.32 -12.86
CA GLU A 66 -9.83 -5.26 -11.40
C GLU A 66 -8.64 -6.12 -10.97
N ALA A 67 -8.02 -5.74 -9.84
CA ALA A 67 -6.92 -6.48 -9.24
C ALA A 67 -7.31 -7.07 -7.88
N ILE A 68 -6.88 -8.29 -7.59
CA ILE A 68 -6.98 -8.87 -6.26
C ILE A 68 -5.93 -8.22 -5.36
N LEU A 69 -6.37 -7.59 -4.28
CA LEU A 69 -5.49 -6.99 -3.28
C LEU A 69 -5.20 -7.99 -2.16
N GLN A 70 -3.93 -8.29 -1.94
CA GLN A 70 -3.46 -9.20 -0.89
C GLN A 70 -2.86 -8.42 0.29
N ASN A 71 -2.63 -9.13 1.41
CA ASN A 71 -2.07 -8.57 2.65
C ASN A 71 -2.97 -7.53 3.35
N PHE A 72 -4.28 -7.74 3.34
CA PHE A 72 -5.22 -6.85 4.04
C PHE A 72 -5.06 -6.82 5.58
N PRO A 73 -4.52 -7.84 6.27
CA PRO A 73 -4.21 -7.71 7.70
C PRO A 73 -3.28 -6.53 8.06
N VAL A 74 -2.49 -6.00 7.11
CA VAL A 74 -1.66 -4.79 7.33
C VAL A 74 -2.46 -3.61 7.90
N PHE A 75 -3.76 -3.52 7.57
CA PHE A 75 -4.63 -2.45 8.05
C PHE A 75 -4.85 -2.47 9.58
N THR A 76 -4.66 -3.61 10.26
CA THR A 76 -4.83 -3.67 11.72
C THR A 76 -3.78 -2.90 12.49
N ASN A 77 -2.62 -2.64 11.87
CA ASN A 77 -1.49 -1.95 12.51
C ASN A 77 -1.50 -0.43 12.26
N LEU A 78 -2.39 0.07 11.39
CA LEU A 78 -2.41 1.48 10.96
C LEU A 78 -3.29 2.33 11.86
N ALA A 79 -2.88 2.48 13.13
CA ALA A 79 -3.66 3.18 14.16
C ALA A 79 -4.01 4.65 13.82
N CYS A 80 -3.25 5.29 12.92
CA CYS A 80 -3.49 6.68 12.49
C CYS A 80 -4.28 6.81 11.19
N LEU A 81 -4.64 5.70 10.54
CA LEU A 81 -5.34 5.72 9.25
C LEU A 81 -6.76 6.29 9.42
N ARG A 82 -7.08 7.28 8.60
CA ARG A 82 -8.36 8.01 8.62
C ARG A 82 -9.12 7.90 7.31
N SER A 83 -8.40 7.68 6.21
CA SER A 83 -8.98 7.57 4.88
C SER A 83 -8.31 6.44 4.10
N LEU A 84 -9.15 5.62 3.47
CA LEU A 84 -8.75 4.57 2.55
C LEU A 84 -9.49 4.79 1.23
N TRP A 85 -8.75 4.94 0.13
CA TRP A 85 -9.29 4.98 -1.22
C TRP A 85 -8.79 3.76 -1.97
N LEU A 86 -9.73 2.96 -2.49
CA LEU A 86 -9.46 1.78 -3.30
C LEU A 86 -10.12 1.97 -4.67
N GLU A 87 -9.33 1.95 -5.74
CA GLU A 87 -9.82 2.10 -7.11
C GLU A 87 -9.45 0.88 -7.96
N LYS A 88 -10.48 0.25 -8.53
CA LYS A 88 -10.36 -0.90 -9.42
C LYS A 88 -9.60 -2.08 -8.79
N VAL A 89 -9.87 -2.31 -7.52
CA VAL A 89 -9.36 -3.44 -6.76
C VAL A 89 -10.48 -4.19 -6.07
N TRP A 90 -10.30 -5.50 -5.93
CA TRP A 90 -11.15 -6.38 -5.17
C TRP A 90 -10.38 -6.85 -3.93
N VAL A 91 -11.01 -6.72 -2.76
CA VAL A 91 -10.47 -7.23 -1.50
C VAL A 91 -11.15 -8.56 -1.20
N PRO A 92 -10.42 -9.69 -1.11
CA PRO A 92 -11.00 -10.95 -0.72
C PRO A 92 -11.71 -10.83 0.63
N GLN A 93 -12.95 -11.31 0.72
CA GLN A 93 -13.65 -11.40 2.00
C GLN A 93 -12.88 -12.34 2.93
N PHE A 94 -12.62 -11.89 4.16
CA PHE A 94 -12.20 -12.78 5.23
C PHE A 94 -13.36 -13.75 5.52
N TYR A 95 -13.18 -15.03 5.22
CA TYR A 95 -13.95 -16.06 5.91
C TYR A 95 -13.42 -16.11 7.34
N VAL A 96 -14.14 -15.48 8.26
CA VAL A 96 -13.92 -15.62 9.72
C VAL A 96 -14.65 -16.88 10.18
#